data_AF-A0A7R9IXU9-F1
#
_entry.id   AF-A0A7R9IXU9-F1
#
_cell.length_a   1.000
_cell.length_b   1.000
_cell.length_c   1.000
_cell.angle_alpha   90.00
_cell.angle_beta   90.00
_cell.angle_gamma   90.00
#
_symmetry.space_group_name_H-M   'P 1'
#
loop_
_entity.id
_entity.type
_entity.pdbx_description
1 polymer ?
#
loop_
_entity_poly.entity_id
_entity_poly.type
_entity_poly.pdbx_seq_one_letter_code
_entity_poly.pdbx_strand_id
1 'polypeptide(L)' 'MKARARKEEACVPLDYLSKLHDLHEDWLYNKTKFSCPAQVLVLDANKPLIEMEDDFRSCESRIMNSRRVKTRVA' A
#
# COMPACT_ATOMS: atom_id res chain seq x y z
N MET A 1 -13.76 -6.00 6.03
CA MET A 1 -14.17 -7.29 5.43
C MET A 1 -15.68 -7.56 5.51
N LYS A 2 -16.34 -7.28 6.64
CA LYS A 2 -17.78 -7.59 6.83
C LYS A 2 -18.72 -7.06 5.73
N ALA A 3 -18.51 -5.84 5.23
CA ALA A 3 -19.36 -5.24 4.21
C ALA A 3 -19.36 -5.98 2.85
N ARG A 4 -18.25 -6.65 2.51
CA ARG A 4 -18.13 -7.42 1.27
C ARG A 4 -18.69 -8.85 1.41
N ALA A 5 -18.66 -9.38 2.65
CA ALA A 5 -19.23 -10.67 3.03
C ALA A 5 -18.79 -11.89 2.18
N ARG A 6 -17.51 -11.94 1.76
CA ARG A 6 -16.95 -13.13 1.10
C ARG A 6 -16.87 -14.29 2.08
N LYS A 7 -17.25 -15.49 1.62
CA LYS A 7 -17.31 -16.69 2.47
C LYS A 7 -15.92 -17.07 3.00
N GLU A 8 -14.90 -16.89 2.19
CA GLU A 8 -13.50 -17.20 2.52
C GLU A 8 -12.93 -16.25 3.58
N GLU A 9 -13.43 -15.01 3.65
CA GLU A 9 -12.98 -13.99 4.60
C GLU A 9 -13.67 -14.14 5.98
N ALA A 10 -14.74 -14.94 6.09
CA ALA A 10 -15.56 -15.02 7.31
C ALA A 10 -14.82 -15.60 8.52
N CYS A 11 -13.79 -16.42 8.31
CA CYS A 11 -12.98 -17.01 9.37
C CYS A 11 -11.75 -16.17 9.74
N VAL A 12 -11.50 -15.03 9.08
CA VAL A 12 -10.31 -14.21 9.32
C VAL A 12 -10.50 -13.35 10.58
N PRO A 13 -9.69 -13.54 11.64
CA PRO A 13 -9.82 -12.77 12.86
C PRO A 13 -9.21 -11.36 12.70
N LEU A 14 -9.71 -10.41 13.48
CA LEU A 14 -9.21 -9.02 13.45
C LEU A 14 -7.72 -8.94 13.80
N ASP A 15 -7.27 -9.69 14.81
CA ASP A 15 -5.87 -9.74 15.24
C ASP A 15 -4.91 -10.15 14.11
N TYR A 16 -5.35 -11.03 13.21
CA TYR A 16 -4.56 -11.41 12.04
C TYR A 16 -4.38 -10.21 11.08
N LEU A 17 -5.44 -9.41 10.88
CA LEU A 17 -5.37 -8.21 10.04
C LEU A 17 -4.48 -7.13 10.68
N SER A 18 -4.51 -6.98 12.00
CA SER A 18 -3.61 -6.07 12.73
C SER A 18 -2.14 -6.46 12.55
N LYS A 19 -1.80 -7.74 12.73
CA LYS A 19 -0.43 -8.24 12.51
C LYS A 19 0.03 -8.06 11.06
N LEU A 20 -0.88 -8.22 10.11
CA LEU A 20 -0.58 -7.98 8.70
C LEU A 20 -0.33 -6.49 8.44
N HIS A 21 -1.14 -5.60 9.02
CA HIS A 21 -0.93 -4.16 8.95
C HIS A 21 0.45 -3.76 9.49
N ASP A 22 0.82 -4.20 10.69
CA ASP A 22 2.13 -3.90 11.28
C ASP A 22 3.29 -4.37 10.39
N LEU A 23 3.13 -5.54 9.74
CA LEU A 23 4.11 -6.05 8.79
C LEU A 23 4.29 -5.13 7.58
N HIS A 24 3.19 -4.57 7.04
CA HIS A 24 3.24 -3.63 5.93
C HIS A 24 3.83 -2.28 6.35
N GLU A 25 3.49 -1.78 7.54
CA GLU A 25 4.07 -0.55 8.09
C GLU A 25 5.58 -0.68 8.24
N ASP A 26 6.05 -1.73 8.91
CA ASP A 26 7.48 -2.00 9.10
C ASP A 26 8.23 -2.19 7.77
N TRP A 27 7.60 -2.82 6.79
CA TRP A 27 8.24 -3.08 5.50
C TRP A 27 8.26 -1.86 4.59
N LEU A 28 7.09 -1.29 4.28
CA LEU A 28 6.91 -0.35 3.17
C LEU A 28 6.93 1.12 3.63
N TYR A 29 6.44 1.39 4.84
CA TYR A 29 6.34 2.74 5.38
C TYR A 29 7.58 3.13 6.19
N ASN A 30 7.83 2.42 7.29
CA ASN A 30 8.97 2.63 8.19
C ASN A 30 10.30 2.13 7.61
N LYS A 31 10.26 1.17 6.67
CA LYS A 31 11.43 0.57 6.00
C LYS A 31 12.45 -0.03 6.97
N THR A 32 11.97 -0.63 8.05
CA THR A 32 12.78 -1.21 9.13
C THR A 32 12.99 -2.72 8.98
N LYS A 33 12.19 -3.39 8.14
CA LYS A 33 12.16 -4.87 8.10
C LYS A 33 12.81 -5.51 6.88
N PHE A 34 12.45 -5.06 5.67
CA PHE A 34 12.98 -5.62 4.42
C PHE A 34 13.31 -4.51 3.43
N SER A 35 14.25 -4.77 2.52
CA SER A 35 14.56 -3.84 1.43
C SER A 35 13.44 -3.86 0.38
N CYS A 36 13.05 -2.68 -0.11
CA CYS A 36 12.14 -2.52 -1.24
C CYS A 36 12.82 -1.63 -2.29
N PRO A 37 13.33 -2.21 -3.39
CA PRO A 37 14.06 -1.46 -4.41
C PRO A 37 13.15 -0.59 -5.28
N ALA A 38 11.83 -0.84 -5.24
CA ALA A 38 10.84 -0.05 -5.95
C ALA A 38 10.42 1.19 -5.14
N GLN A 39 9.97 2.23 -5.84
CA GLN A 39 9.37 3.39 -5.19
C GLN A 39 8.04 2.99 -4.53
N VAL A 40 7.86 3.42 -3.28
CA VAL A 40 6.60 3.22 -2.53
C VAL A 40 5.78 4.50 -2.57
N LEU A 41 4.50 4.37 -2.96
CA LEU A 41 3.48 5.40 -2.86
C LEU A 41 2.53 5.02 -1.73
N VAL A 42 2.20 5.96 -0.86
CA VAL A 42 1.32 5.74 0.30
C VAL A 42 0.08 6.60 0.10
N LEU A 43 -1.09 5.97 0.20
CA LEU A 43 -2.40 6.58 0.01
C LEU A 43 -3.28 6.26 1.20
N ASP A 44 -4.02 7.25 1.70
CA ASP A 44 -4.96 7.07 2.79
C ASP A 44 -6.32 6.57 2.27
N ALA A 45 -6.56 5.27 2.43
CA ALA A 45 -7.79 4.61 2.02
C ALA A 45 -8.92 4.66 3.06
N ASN A 46 -8.75 5.42 4.15
CA ASN A 46 -9.85 5.69 5.08
C ASN A 46 -10.79 6.80 4.55
N LYS A 47 -10.33 7.55 3.55
CA LYS A 47 -11.13 8.60 2.90
C LYS A 47 -12.28 8.02 2.07
N PRO A 48 -13.39 8.76 1.92
CA PRO A 48 -14.44 8.42 0.96
C PRO A 48 -13.90 8.34 -0.47
N LEU A 49 -14.51 7.48 -1.29
CA LEU A 49 -14.08 7.24 -2.67
C LEU A 49 -13.97 8.54 -3.51
N ILE A 50 -14.91 9.48 -3.31
CA ILE A 50 -14.93 10.75 -4.03
C ILE A 50 -13.68 11.61 -3.76
N GLU A 51 -13.14 11.55 -2.53
CA GLU A 51 -11.93 12.29 -2.16
C GLU A 51 -10.66 11.58 -2.64
N MET A 52 -10.71 10.24 -2.76
CA MET A 52 -9.58 9.44 -3.24
C MET A 52 -9.29 9.64 -4.73
N GLU A 53 -10.27 10.10 -5.53
CA GLU A 53 -10.05 10.35 -6.97
C GLU A 53 -8.91 11.35 -7.22
N ASP A 54 -8.86 12.42 -6.43
CA ASP A 54 -7.82 13.44 -6.54
C ASP A 54 -6.45 12.91 -6.10
N ASP A 55 -6.41 12.12 -5.03
CA ASP A 55 -5.21 11.45 -4.55
C ASP A 55 -4.64 10.49 -5.62
N PHE A 56 -5.51 9.74 -6.32
CA PHE A 56 -5.12 8.85 -7.41
C PHE A 56 -4.58 9.62 -8.62
N ARG A 57 -5.26 10.69 -9.05
CA ARG A 57 -4.82 11.54 -10.18
C ARG A 57 -3.45 12.16 -9.90
N SER A 58 -3.21 12.62 -8.67
CA SER A 58 -1.91 13.16 -8.27
C SER A 58 -0.78 12.14 -8.41
N CYS A 59 -1.05 10.87 -8.09
CA CYS A 59 -0.08 9.79 -8.18
C CYS A 59 0.25 9.38 -9.62
N GLU A 60 -0.66 9.57 -10.58
CA GLU A 60 -0.48 9.18 -11.98
C GLU A 60 0.82 9.76 -12.56
N SER A 61 1.08 11.04 -12.30
CA SER A 61 2.30 11.71 -12.77
C SER A 61 3.58 11.05 -12.25
N ARG A 62 3.58 10.58 -11.00
CA ARG A 62 4.74 9.94 -10.35
C ARG A 62 4.98 8.54 -10.89
N ILE A 63 3.92 7.82 -11.24
CA ILE A 63 3.99 6.47 -11.83
C ILE A 63 4.45 6.57 -13.29
N MET A 64 3.83 7.46 -14.07
CA MET A 64 3.99 7.52 -15.52
C MET A 64 5.22 8.30 -15.97
N ASN A 65 5.69 9.30 -15.20
CA ASN A 65 6.91 10.06 -15.50
C ASN A 65 8.17 9.48 -14.83
N SER A 66 8.13 8.23 -14.36
CA SER A 66 9.29 7.59 -13.76
C SER A 66 10.42 7.45 -14.79
N ARG A 67 11.39 8.37 -14.75
CA ARG A 67 12.68 8.17 -15.44
C ARG A 67 13.30 6.93 -14.82
N ARG A 68 13.56 5.90 -15.64
CA ARG A 68 14.29 4.69 -15.22
C ARG A 68 15.60 5.10 -14.55
N VAL A 69 15.65 5.08 -13.22
CA VAL A 69 16.90 5.15 -12.49
C VAL A 69 17.62 3.84 -12.79
N LYS A 70 18.68 3.91 -13.61
CA LYS A 70 19.58 2.76 -13.79
C LYS A 70 20.27 2.51 -12.45
N THR A 71 19.77 1.55 -11.68
CA THR A 71 20.47 1.09 -10.48
C THR A 71 21.77 0.44 -10.95
N ARG A 72 22.91 1.10 -10.71
CA ARG A 72 24.22 0.45 -10.74
C ARG A 72 24.24 -0.54 -9.59
N VAL A 73 24.24 -1.83 -9.90
CA VAL A 73 24.60 -2.87 -8.95
C VAL A 73 26.12 -2.84 -8.87
N ALA A 74 26.65 -2.57 -7.67
CA ALA A 74 28.06 -2.71 -7.34
C ALA A 74 28.38 -4.17 -6.99
#